data_AF-A0A398BMF2-F1
#
_entry.id   AF-A0A398BMF2-F1
#
_cell.length_a   1.000
_cell.length_b   1.000
_cell.length_c   1.000
_cell.angle_alpha   90.00
_cell.angle_beta   90.00
_cell.angle_gamma   90.00
#
_symmetry.space_group_name_H-M   'P 1'
#
loop_
_entity.id
_entity.type
_entity.pdbx_description
1 polymer ?
#
loop_
_entity_poly.entity_id
_entity_poly.type
_entity_poly.pdbx_seq_one_letter_code
_entity_poly.pdbx_strand_id
1 'polypeptide(L)' 'AIGDWISFYNNRRPHQALDMKTPAEAFALAA' A
#
# COMPACT_ATOMS: atom_id res chain seq x y z
N ALA A 1 -6.35 -7.20 14.19
CA ALA A 1 -7.67 -7.39 13.52
C ALA A 1 -7.55 -7.08 12.03
N ILE A 2 -8.62 -7.18 11.23
CA ILE A 2 -8.55 -6.92 9.77
C ILE A 2 -8.08 -5.49 9.43
N GLY A 3 -8.40 -4.52 10.29
CA GLY A 3 -7.95 -3.12 10.13
C GLY A 3 -6.42 -3.00 10.12
N ASP A 4 -5.73 -3.65 11.07
CA ASP A 4 -4.27 -3.61 11.15
C ASP A 4 -3.62 -4.21 9.89
N TRP A 5 -4.21 -5.27 9.34
CA TRP A 5 -3.73 -5.90 8.12
C TRP A 5 -3.90 -4.99 6.90
N ILE A 6 -5.06 -4.31 6.77
CA ILE A 6 -5.31 -3.35 5.69
C ILE A 6 -4.32 -2.17 5.78
N SER A 7 -4.10 -1.63 6.99
CA SER A 7 -3.14 -0.54 7.21
C SER A 7 -1.72 -0.96 6.83
N PHE A 8 -1.29 -2.18 7.21
CA PHE A 8 0.00 -2.73 6.83
C PHE A 8 0.14 -2.91 5.30
N TYR A 9 -0.85 -3.54 4.66
CA TYR A 9 -0.83 -3.82 3.22
C TYR A 9 -0.74 -2.54 2.39
N ASN A 10 -1.58 -1.55 2.71
CA ASN A 10 -1.67 -0.32 1.92
C ASN A 10 -0.49 0.63 2.13
N ASN A 11 0.15 0.63 3.31
CA ASN A 11 1.11 1.69 3.68
C ASN A 11 2.52 1.19 4.01
N ARG A 12 2.74 -0.12 4.18
CA ARG A 12 4.04 -0.66 4.64
C ARG A 12 4.56 -1.82 3.81
N ARG A 13 3.69 -2.55 3.12
CA ARG A 13 4.10 -3.69 2.30
C ARG A 13 4.53 -3.19 0.91
N PRO A 14 5.79 -3.35 0.51
CA PRO A 14 6.21 -3.09 -0.87
C PRO A 14 5.67 -4.19 -1.79
N HIS A 15 5.24 -3.82 -2.99
CA HIS A 15 4.68 -4.75 -3.96
C HIS A 15 5.52 -4.80 -5.22
N GLN A 16 5.98 -5.99 -5.60
CA GLN A 16 6.78 -6.19 -6.80
C GLN A 16 6.04 -5.73 -8.08
N ALA A 17 4.72 -5.91 -8.14
CA ALA A 17 3.88 -5.43 -9.24
C ALA A 17 3.81 -3.89 -9.33
N LEU A 18 4.18 -3.18 -8.26
CA LEU A 18 4.20 -1.72 -8.17
C LEU A 18 5.63 -1.17 -8.12
N ASP A 19 6.61 -1.90 -8.68
CA ASP A 19 8.02 -1.49 -8.63
C ASP A 19 8.49 -1.23 -7.18
N MET A 20 8.12 -2.14 -6.28
CA MET A 20 8.39 -2.09 -4.84
C MET A 20 7.73 -0.93 -4.08
N LYS A 21 6.86 -0.14 -4.71
CA LYS A 21 6.02 0.84 -4.02
C LYS A 21 4.92 0.17 -3.21
N THR A 22 4.47 0.86 -2.19
CA THR A 22 3.22 0.58 -1.49
C THR A 22 2.03 1.01 -2.36
N PRO A 23 0.82 0.46 -2.14
CA PRO A 23 -0.38 0.93 -2.82
C PRO A 23 -0.63 2.42 -2.58
N ALA A 24 -0.40 2.92 -1.36
CA ALA A 24 -0.53 4.35 -1.06
C ALA A 24 0.40 5.23 -1.91
N GLU A 25 1.66 4.83 -2.10
CA GLU A 25 2.61 5.56 -2.95
C GLU A 25 2.24 5.49 -4.44
N ALA A 26 1.77 4.34 -4.92
CA ALA A 26 1.39 4.16 -6.33
C ALA A 26 0.13 4.96 -6.72
N PHE A 27 -0.80 5.15 -5.78
CA PHE A 27 -2.09 5.82 -6.02
C PHE A 27 -2.23 7.16 -5.29
N ALA A 28 -1.12 7.82 -4.91
CA ALA A 28 -1.09 9.09 -4.19
C ALA A 28 -1.77 10.28 -4.93
N LEU A 29 -2.29 10.08 -6.13
CA LEU A 29 -2.95 11.09 -6.99
C LEU A 29 -4.48 10.95 -7.06
N ALA A 30 -5.12 10.25 -6.13
CA ALA A 30 -6.58 10.04 -6.13
C ALA A 30 -7.25 10.60 -4.87
N ALA A 31 -7.08 11.90 -4.61
CA ALA A 31 -7.91 12.66 -3.67
C ALA A 31 -8.88 13.56 -4.45
#